data_AF-A0A944GIB4-F1
#
_entry.id   AF-A0A944GIB4-F1
#
_cell.length_a   1.000
_cell.length_b   1.000
_cell.length_c   1.000
_cell.angle_alpha   90.00
_cell.angle_beta   90.00
_cell.angle_gamma   90.00
#
_symmetry.space_group_name_H-M   'P 1'
#
loop_
_entity.id
_entity.type
_entity.pdbx_description
1 polymer ?
#
loop_
_entity_poly.entity_id
_entity_poly.type
_entity_poly.pdbx_seq_one_letter_code
_entity_poly.pdbx_strand_id
1 'polypeptide(L)'
;FKAFITPDLATEYLAGAVLLGAAPCTAMVFVWSSLTKGDPAYTVVQVATNDLIILVAFIPIVKFLLGVSNVTVPWDTLILSVILFVVIPLAGGMLTRYLVTKKKGKDYFENTFVEKFDGITTIGLLLTLIMIFSFQGNVILENPLHIVLIAVPLILQTFLIFAIAYAACKLLKLPHKIAAPAGMIGASNFFELAVAVAVALFGTTSPAALATTVGVLTEVPVMLFLVKVANSTKGWFKND
;
A
#
# COMPACT_ATOMS: atom_id res chain seq x y z
N PHE A 1 17.11 14.21 -13.07
CA PHE A 1 16.06 13.59 -13.90
C PHE A 1 16.01 14.15 -15.33
N LYS A 2 15.87 15.47 -15.57
CA LYS A 2 15.81 16.05 -16.94
C LYS A 2 16.97 15.70 -17.90
N ALA A 3 18.15 15.36 -17.39
CA ALA A 3 19.31 14.96 -18.22
C ALA A 3 19.35 13.46 -18.57
N PHE A 4 18.51 12.63 -17.95
CA PHE A 4 18.59 11.17 -18.04
C PHE A 4 17.34 10.51 -18.64
N ILE A 5 16.19 11.20 -18.68
CA ILE A 5 14.92 10.68 -19.21
C ILE A 5 14.16 11.78 -19.95
N THR A 6 13.36 11.40 -20.95
CA THR A 6 12.49 12.32 -21.68
C THR A 6 11.39 12.89 -20.76
N PRO A 7 10.89 14.11 -21.03
CA PRO A 7 9.84 14.73 -20.22
C PRO A 7 8.55 13.91 -20.12
N ASP A 8 8.15 13.23 -21.20
CA ASP A 8 6.96 12.39 -21.23
C ASP A 8 7.11 11.17 -20.32
N LEU A 9 8.28 10.52 -20.37
CA LEU A 9 8.62 9.38 -19.52
C LEU A 9 8.66 9.76 -18.04
N ALA A 10 9.22 10.93 -17.72
CA ALA A 10 9.23 11.46 -16.36
C ALA A 10 7.82 11.71 -15.83
N THR A 11 6.91 12.14 -16.70
CA THR A 11 5.52 12.43 -16.35
C THR A 11 4.74 11.16 -16.03
N GLU A 12 4.95 10.09 -16.81
CA GLU A 12 4.32 8.80 -16.51
C GLU A 12 4.91 8.10 -15.27
N TYR A 13 6.21 8.18 -15.04
CA TYR A 13 6.81 7.69 -13.79
C TYR A 13 6.29 8.45 -12.57
N LEU A 14 6.14 9.77 -12.69
CA LEU A 14 5.50 10.57 -11.67
C LEU A 14 4.05 10.12 -11.46
N ALA A 15 3.31 9.83 -12.53
CA ALA A 15 1.93 9.37 -12.41
C ALA A 15 1.84 8.04 -11.65
N GLY A 16 2.71 7.07 -11.98
CA GLY A 16 2.78 5.81 -11.25
C GLY A 16 3.18 5.99 -9.77
N ALA A 17 4.15 6.87 -9.48
CA ALA A 17 4.55 7.18 -8.11
C ALA A 17 3.44 7.87 -7.31
N VAL A 18 2.66 8.76 -7.94
CA VAL A 18 1.49 9.40 -7.32
C VAL A 18 0.39 8.38 -7.03
N LEU A 19 0.10 7.49 -7.98
CA LEU A 19 -0.88 6.41 -7.77
C LEU A 19 -0.46 5.49 -6.62
N LEU A 20 0.82 5.16 -6.53
CA LEU A 20 1.37 4.36 -5.44
C LEU A 20 1.28 5.10 -4.10
N GLY A 21 1.76 6.34 -4.03
CA GLY A 21 1.82 7.11 -2.79
C GLY A 21 0.46 7.60 -2.27
N ALA A 22 -0.54 7.72 -3.14
CA ALA A 22 -1.91 8.07 -2.75
C ALA A 22 -2.74 6.86 -2.27
N ALA A 23 -2.26 5.64 -2.50
CA ALA A 23 -2.91 4.40 -2.10
C ALA A 23 -2.30 3.90 -0.78
N PRO A 24 -2.93 4.17 0.38
CA PRO A 24 -2.39 3.75 1.67
C PRO A 24 -2.56 2.24 1.92
N CYS A 25 -1.57 1.60 2.55
CA CYS A 25 -1.57 0.15 2.78
C CYS A 25 -2.63 -0.33 3.78
N THR A 26 -3.19 -1.53 3.54
CA THR A 26 -4.27 -2.11 4.34
C THR A 26 -3.86 -3.43 5.00
N ALA A 27 -3.44 -4.42 4.22
CA ALA A 27 -3.17 -5.78 4.69
C ALA A 27 -1.75 -5.93 5.27
N MET A 28 -0.73 -5.46 4.55
CA MET A 28 0.68 -5.69 4.91
C MET A 28 1.08 -4.99 6.21
N VAL A 29 0.37 -3.91 6.56
CA VAL A 29 0.46 -3.22 7.85
C VAL A 29 0.35 -4.18 9.04
N PHE A 30 -0.53 -5.18 8.98
CA PHE A 30 -0.68 -6.14 10.09
C PHE A 30 0.57 -6.98 10.30
N VAL A 31 1.27 -7.33 9.21
CA VAL A 31 2.55 -8.04 9.28
C VAL A 31 3.61 -7.14 9.91
N TRP A 32 3.70 -5.88 9.48
CA TRP A 32 4.65 -4.90 10.03
C TRP A 32 4.39 -4.61 11.52
N SER A 33 3.13 -4.47 11.90
CA SER A 33 2.73 -4.30 13.30
C SER A 33 3.10 -5.52 14.13
N SER A 34 2.81 -6.74 13.64
CA SER A 34 3.19 -7.99 14.31
C SER A 34 4.70 -8.11 14.51
N LEU A 35 5.49 -7.83 13.46
CA LEU A 35 6.96 -7.87 13.53
C LEU A 35 7.57 -6.80 14.45
N THR A 36 6.84 -5.71 14.71
CA THR A 36 7.23 -4.65 15.66
C THR A 36 6.63 -4.82 17.05
N LYS A 37 5.88 -5.91 17.31
CA LYS A 37 5.13 -6.14 18.55
C LYS A 37 4.14 -5.00 18.86
N GLY A 38 3.54 -4.47 17.80
CA GLY A 38 2.53 -3.43 17.85
C GLY A 38 1.22 -3.88 18.49
N ASP A 39 0.42 -2.91 18.91
CA ASP A 39 -0.92 -3.14 19.45
C ASP A 39 -1.89 -3.53 18.31
N PRO A 40 -2.46 -4.75 18.32
CA PRO A 40 -3.36 -5.18 17.25
C PRO A 40 -4.63 -4.35 17.17
N ALA A 41 -5.18 -3.90 18.30
CA ALA A 41 -6.41 -3.13 18.33
C ALA A 41 -6.21 -1.75 17.71
N TYR A 42 -5.10 -1.08 18.05
CA TYR A 42 -4.69 0.16 17.40
C TYR A 42 -4.51 -0.02 15.88
N THR A 43 -3.83 -1.09 15.48
CA THR A 43 -3.58 -1.39 14.06
C THR A 43 -4.88 -1.56 13.29
N VAL A 44 -5.85 -2.31 13.83
CA VAL A 44 -7.17 -2.49 13.21
C VAL A 44 -7.90 -1.16 13.06
N VAL A 45 -7.92 -0.32 14.10
CA VAL A 45 -8.62 0.98 14.05
C VAL A 45 -8.00 1.90 13.00
N GLN A 46 -6.67 1.93 12.91
CA GLN A 46 -5.99 2.75 11.92
C GLN A 46 -6.25 2.26 10.49
N VAL A 47 -6.12 0.95 10.24
CA VAL A 47 -6.41 0.37 8.91
C VAL A 47 -7.86 0.64 8.52
N ALA A 48 -8.81 0.40 9.42
CA ALA A 48 -10.23 0.68 9.13
C ALA A 48 -10.49 2.16 8.84
N THR A 49 -9.84 3.07 9.58
CA THR A 49 -9.97 4.52 9.35
C THR A 49 -9.40 4.90 7.99
N ASN A 50 -8.24 4.37 7.66
CA ASN A 50 -7.58 4.57 6.38
C ASN A 50 -8.42 4.06 5.19
N ASP A 51 -9.03 2.88 5.34
CA ASP A 51 -9.92 2.27 4.34
C ASP A 51 -11.21 3.08 4.12
N LEU A 52 -11.71 3.75 5.15
CA LEU A 52 -12.85 4.67 5.00
C LEU A 52 -12.44 5.97 4.30
N ILE A 53 -11.25 6.48 4.61
CA ILE A 53 -10.73 7.70 3.99
C ILE A 53 -10.47 7.46 2.49
N ILE A 54 -9.81 6.36 2.13
CA ILE A 54 -9.46 6.05 0.73
C ILE A 54 -10.71 5.95 -0.16
N LEU A 55 -11.82 5.40 0.34
CA LEU A 55 -13.08 5.28 -0.42
C LEU A 55 -13.59 6.61 -0.98
N VAL A 56 -13.37 7.71 -0.26
CA VAL A 56 -13.84 9.05 -0.65
C VAL A 56 -12.72 9.93 -1.16
N ALA A 57 -11.53 9.83 -0.56
CA ALA A 57 -10.43 10.76 -0.79
C ALA A 57 -9.48 10.34 -1.91
N PHE A 58 -9.41 9.05 -2.27
CA PHE A 58 -8.46 8.56 -3.27
C PHE A 58 -8.61 9.24 -4.63
N ILE A 59 -9.84 9.24 -5.18
CA ILE A 59 -10.12 9.83 -6.50
C ILE A 59 -9.81 11.35 -6.51
N PRO A 60 -10.28 12.16 -5.53
CA PRO A 60 -9.91 13.56 -5.44
C PRO A 60 -8.40 13.81 -5.33
N ILE A 61 -7.70 13.06 -4.47
CA ILE A 61 -6.26 13.23 -4.23
C ILE A 61 -5.48 12.91 -5.50
N VAL A 62 -5.74 11.75 -6.11
CA VAL A 62 -5.07 11.33 -7.34
C VAL A 62 -5.34 12.33 -8.47
N LYS A 63 -6.59 12.77 -8.67
CA LYS A 63 -6.91 13.76 -9.70
C LYS A 63 -6.17 15.07 -9.47
N PHE A 64 -6.13 15.54 -8.22
CA PHE A 64 -5.44 16.78 -7.88
C PHE A 64 -3.95 16.68 -8.17
N LEU A 65 -3.29 15.63 -7.67
CA LEU A 65 -1.84 15.43 -7.84
C LEU A 65 -1.43 15.19 -9.31
N LEU A 66 -2.23 14.43 -10.07
CA LEU A 66 -1.99 14.20 -11.49
C LEU A 66 -2.34 15.42 -12.35
N GLY A 67 -3.37 16.18 -11.96
CA GLY A 67 -3.75 17.43 -12.62
C GLY A 67 -2.67 18.51 -12.48
N VAL A 68 -1.99 18.59 -11.33
CA VAL A 68 -0.81 19.45 -11.14
C VAL A 68 0.35 19.03 -12.07
N SER A 69 0.36 17.77 -12.50
CA SER A 69 1.38 17.20 -13.39
C SER A 69 0.96 17.18 -14.86
N ASN A 70 -0.12 17.88 -15.25
CA ASN A 70 -0.71 17.89 -16.60
C ASN A 70 -1.13 16.50 -17.14
N VAL A 71 -1.38 15.53 -16.27
CA VAL A 71 -1.89 14.20 -16.65
C VAL A 71 -3.40 14.18 -16.45
N THR A 72 -4.16 14.15 -17.54
CA THR A 72 -5.62 14.06 -17.49
C THR A 72 -6.06 12.61 -17.35
N VAL A 73 -6.70 12.29 -16.22
CA VAL A 73 -7.23 10.95 -15.94
C VAL A 73 -8.76 10.95 -15.98
N PRO A 74 -9.41 10.02 -16.72
CA PRO A 74 -10.86 9.90 -16.76
C PRO A 74 -11.46 9.56 -15.38
N TRP A 75 -12.55 10.25 -15.02
CA TRP A 75 -13.29 9.98 -13.77
C TRP A 75 -13.89 8.58 -13.78
N ASP A 76 -14.42 8.16 -14.93
CA ASP A 76 -15.10 6.89 -15.08
C ASP A 76 -14.18 5.71 -14.76
N THR A 77 -12.92 5.76 -15.21
CA THR A 77 -11.95 4.68 -14.95
C THR A 77 -11.52 4.63 -13.49
N LEU A 78 -11.34 5.78 -12.83
CA LEU A 78 -11.01 5.83 -11.40
C LEU A 78 -12.18 5.31 -10.54
N ILE A 79 -13.41 5.74 -10.84
CA ILE A 79 -14.62 5.27 -10.16
C ILE A 79 -14.78 3.76 -10.36
N LEU A 80 -14.68 3.29 -11.61
CA LEU A 80 -14.81 1.87 -11.93
C LEU A 80 -13.79 1.04 -11.16
N SER A 81 -12.54 1.51 -11.06
CA SER A 81 -11.49 0.82 -10.31
C SER A 81 -11.81 0.74 -8.82
N VAL A 82 -12.25 1.84 -8.19
CA VAL A 82 -12.64 1.82 -6.77
C VAL A 82 -13.83 0.89 -6.54
N ILE A 83 -14.82 0.91 -7.43
CA ILE A 83 -15.98 0.01 -7.33
C ILE A 83 -15.54 -1.46 -7.43
N LEU A 84 -14.73 -1.77 -8.44
CA LEU A 84 -14.31 -3.14 -8.73
C LEU A 84 -13.38 -3.71 -7.66
N PHE A 85 -12.39 -2.94 -7.21
CA PHE A 85 -11.33 -3.42 -6.33
C PHE A 85 -11.62 -3.21 -4.84
N VAL A 86 -12.51 -2.29 -4.48
CA VAL A 86 -12.80 -1.97 -3.06
C VAL A 86 -14.26 -2.26 -2.73
N VAL A 87 -15.20 -1.64 -3.44
CA VAL A 87 -16.63 -1.69 -3.06
C VAL A 87 -17.21 -3.10 -3.22
N ILE A 88 -16.99 -3.76 -4.36
CA ILE A 88 -17.52 -5.10 -4.62
C ILE A 88 -16.95 -6.14 -3.62
N PRO A 89 -15.62 -6.24 -3.40
CA PRO A 89 -15.06 -7.15 -2.41
C PRO A 89 -15.54 -6.87 -0.99
N LEU A 90 -15.62 -5.59 -0.58
CA LEU A 90 -16.08 -5.22 0.75
C LEU A 90 -17.56 -5.58 0.96
N ALA A 91 -18.41 -5.27 -0.02
CA ALA A 91 -19.83 -5.64 0.02
C ALA A 91 -20.01 -7.17 0.07
N GLY A 92 -19.23 -7.91 -0.73
CA GLY A 92 -19.20 -9.38 -0.70
C GLY A 92 -18.78 -9.94 0.66
N GLY A 93 -17.74 -9.36 1.27
CA GLY A 93 -17.27 -9.72 2.60
C GLY A 93 -18.32 -9.46 3.70
N MET A 94 -18.95 -8.27 3.67
CA MET A 94 -20.02 -7.92 4.61
C MET A 94 -21.25 -8.81 4.46
N LEU A 95 -21.67 -9.08 3.22
CA LEU A 95 -22.80 -9.96 2.95
C LEU A 95 -22.51 -11.39 3.42
N THR A 96 -21.30 -11.89 3.15
CA THR A 96 -20.86 -13.22 3.61
C THR A 96 -20.87 -13.30 5.13
N ARG A 97 -20.30 -12.29 5.82
CA ARG A 97 -20.33 -12.21 7.28
C ARG A 97 -21.76 -12.21 7.81
N TYR A 98 -22.64 -11.39 7.26
CA TYR A 98 -24.04 -11.29 7.68
C TYR A 98 -24.77 -12.64 7.50
N LEU A 99 -24.66 -13.26 6.32
CA LEU A 99 -25.34 -14.51 6.01
C LEU A 99 -24.83 -15.69 6.85
N VAL A 100 -23.51 -15.82 7.02
CA VAL A 100 -22.91 -16.91 7.80
C VAL A 100 -23.20 -16.74 9.29
N THR A 101 -23.06 -15.52 9.82
CA THR A 101 -23.37 -15.23 11.23
C THR A 101 -24.84 -15.47 11.55
N LYS A 102 -25.75 -15.09 10.63
CA LYS A 102 -27.20 -15.32 10.81
C LYS A 102 -27.57 -16.80 10.79
N LYS A 103 -26.89 -17.61 9.97
CA LYS A 103 -27.20 -19.05 9.82
C LYS A 103 -26.52 -19.94 10.86
N LYS A 104 -25.30 -19.63 11.27
CA LYS A 104 -24.45 -20.53 12.08
C LYS A 104 -23.91 -19.90 13.37
N GLY A 105 -24.24 -18.64 13.65
CA GLY A 105 -23.75 -17.91 14.82
C GLY A 105 -22.37 -17.27 14.60
N LYS A 106 -21.98 -16.40 15.55
CA LYS A 106 -20.70 -15.67 15.51
C LYS A 106 -19.50 -16.59 15.75
N ASP A 107 -19.61 -17.51 16.70
CA ASP A 107 -18.50 -18.40 17.06
C ASP A 107 -18.07 -19.29 15.89
N TYR A 108 -19.02 -19.78 15.09
CA TYR A 108 -18.71 -20.54 13.88
C TYR A 108 -18.05 -19.67 12.80
N PHE A 109 -18.46 -18.39 12.68
CA PHE A 109 -17.84 -17.49 11.73
C PHE A 109 -16.36 -17.27 12.09
N GLU A 110 -16.08 -16.91 13.34
CA GLU A 110 -14.73 -16.55 13.80
C GLU A 110 -13.78 -17.75 13.90
N ASN A 111 -14.23 -18.88 14.48
CA ASN A 111 -13.35 -20.01 14.81
C ASN A 111 -13.42 -21.19 13.82
N THR A 112 -14.14 -21.06 12.70
CA THR A 112 -14.25 -22.17 11.73
C THR A 112 -14.37 -21.70 10.30
N PHE A 113 -15.18 -20.66 10.05
CA PHE A 113 -15.32 -20.13 8.69
C PHE A 113 -14.10 -19.32 8.29
N VAL A 114 -13.67 -18.35 9.12
CA VAL A 114 -12.52 -17.48 8.83
C VAL A 114 -11.23 -18.29 8.74
N GLU A 115 -10.98 -19.22 9.67
CA GLU A 115 -9.77 -20.07 9.67
C GLU A 115 -9.59 -20.89 8.37
N LYS A 116 -10.67 -21.23 7.65
CA LYS A 116 -10.56 -21.93 6.36
C LYS A 116 -9.93 -21.07 5.26
N PHE A 117 -9.96 -19.75 5.42
CA PHE A 117 -9.33 -18.81 4.49
C PHE A 117 -7.92 -18.42 4.94
N ASP A 118 -7.46 -18.92 6.08
CA ASP A 118 -6.06 -18.75 6.49
C ASP A 118 -5.14 -19.37 5.42
N GLY A 119 -4.13 -18.61 5.02
CA GLY A 119 -3.20 -18.99 3.95
C GLY A 119 -3.71 -18.75 2.53
N ILE A 120 -5.04 -18.72 2.27
CA ILE A 120 -5.57 -18.39 0.93
C ILE A 120 -5.18 -16.96 0.54
N THR A 121 -5.26 -16.01 1.48
CA THR A 121 -4.84 -14.62 1.25
C THR A 121 -3.36 -14.54 0.88
N THR A 122 -2.50 -15.32 1.55
CA THR A 122 -1.06 -15.37 1.25
C THR A 122 -0.80 -15.95 -0.13
N ILE A 123 -1.51 -17.02 -0.51
CA ILE A 123 -1.40 -17.61 -1.86
C ILE A 123 -1.85 -16.61 -2.91
N GLY A 124 -2.99 -15.93 -2.71
CA GLY A 124 -3.50 -14.91 -3.63
C GLY A 124 -2.53 -13.74 -3.80
N LEU A 125 -1.98 -13.24 -2.70
CA LEU A 125 -0.96 -12.19 -2.69
C LEU A 125 0.29 -12.60 -3.48
N LEU A 126 0.84 -13.78 -3.17
CA LEU A 126 2.03 -14.30 -3.85
C LEU A 126 1.77 -14.53 -5.34
N LEU A 127 0.60 -15.05 -5.70
CA LEU A 127 0.23 -15.27 -7.09
C LEU A 127 0.11 -13.94 -7.84
N THR A 128 -0.52 -12.92 -7.26
CA THR A 128 -0.58 -11.57 -7.85
C THR A 128 0.82 -10.99 -8.02
N LEU A 129 1.70 -11.12 -7.02
CA LEU A 129 3.10 -10.67 -7.11
C LEU A 129 3.82 -11.36 -8.27
N ILE A 130 3.75 -12.69 -8.36
CA ILE A 130 4.37 -13.47 -9.43
C ILE A 130 3.83 -13.01 -10.79
N MET A 131 2.52 -12.80 -10.93
CA MET A 131 1.94 -12.33 -12.21
C MET A 131 2.42 -10.93 -12.58
N ILE A 132 2.44 -9.99 -11.64
CA ILE A 132 2.92 -8.61 -11.89
C ILE A 132 4.38 -8.63 -12.34
N PHE A 133 5.25 -9.39 -11.65
CA PHE A 133 6.65 -9.50 -12.03
C PHE A 133 6.88 -10.25 -13.34
N SER A 134 6.07 -11.28 -13.61
CA SER A 134 6.11 -12.01 -14.88
C SER A 134 5.76 -11.09 -16.05
N PHE A 135 4.71 -10.28 -15.92
CA PHE A 135 4.29 -9.36 -16.98
C PHE A 135 5.25 -8.18 -17.18
N GLN A 136 5.93 -7.72 -16.13
CA GLN A 136 6.89 -6.62 -16.21
C GLN A 136 8.34 -7.07 -16.37
N GLY A 137 8.63 -8.37 -16.36
CA GLY A 137 9.99 -8.91 -16.26
C GLY A 137 10.93 -8.43 -17.38
N ASN A 138 10.46 -8.42 -18.63
CA ASN A 138 11.27 -7.95 -19.76
C ASN A 138 11.59 -6.45 -19.65
N VAL A 139 10.60 -5.63 -19.29
CA VAL A 139 10.76 -4.18 -19.14
C VAL A 139 11.75 -3.85 -18.01
N ILE A 140 11.68 -4.61 -16.92
CA ILE A 140 12.59 -4.53 -15.77
C ILE A 140 14.03 -4.84 -16.20
N LEU A 141 14.24 -5.90 -16.97
CA LEU A 141 15.58 -6.32 -17.41
C LEU A 141 16.21 -5.35 -18.43
N GLU A 142 15.40 -4.77 -19.31
CA GLU A 142 15.87 -3.85 -20.35
C GLU A 142 16.19 -2.44 -19.81
N ASN A 143 15.57 -2.02 -18.70
CA ASN A 143 15.67 -0.65 -18.18
C ASN A 143 16.17 -0.55 -16.72
N PRO A 144 17.34 -1.12 -16.37
CA PRO A 144 17.84 -1.13 -14.99
C PRO A 144 18.08 0.28 -14.43
N LEU A 145 18.51 1.23 -15.27
CA LEU A 145 18.70 2.62 -14.86
C LEU A 145 17.38 3.28 -14.44
N HIS A 146 16.26 2.96 -15.10
CA HIS A 146 14.95 3.55 -14.78
C HIS A 146 14.44 3.02 -13.43
N ILE A 147 14.71 1.73 -13.13
CA ILE A 147 14.38 1.14 -11.83
C ILE A 147 15.07 1.90 -10.71
N VAL A 148 16.39 2.13 -10.82
CA VAL A 148 17.14 2.88 -9.80
C VAL A 148 16.62 4.30 -9.66
N LEU A 149 16.30 4.93 -10.80
CA LEU A 149 15.79 6.30 -10.87
C LEU A 149 14.44 6.45 -10.15
N ILE A 150 13.57 5.44 -10.21
CA ILE A 150 12.28 5.38 -9.52
C ILE A 150 12.45 4.95 -8.05
N ALA A 151 13.33 3.98 -7.79
CA ALA A 151 13.57 3.42 -6.47
C ALA A 151 14.09 4.47 -5.48
N VAL A 152 15.04 5.31 -5.89
CA VAL A 152 15.67 6.28 -4.98
C VAL A 152 14.66 7.26 -4.36
N PRO A 153 13.78 7.94 -5.13
CA PRO A 153 12.71 8.76 -4.58
C PRO A 153 11.76 8.00 -3.66
N LEU A 154 11.33 6.79 -4.06
CA LEU A 154 10.38 5.99 -3.27
C LEU A 154 10.97 5.58 -1.93
N ILE A 155 12.21 5.10 -1.92
CA ILE A 155 12.93 4.75 -0.69
C ILE A 155 13.03 5.97 0.22
N LEU A 156 13.47 7.12 -0.33
CA LEU A 156 13.62 8.35 0.44
C LEU A 156 12.29 8.82 1.01
N GLN A 157 11.21 8.74 0.24
CA GLN A 157 9.85 9.05 0.68
C GLN A 157 9.43 8.15 1.84
N THR A 158 9.60 6.83 1.72
CA THR A 158 9.25 5.86 2.77
C THR A 158 10.01 6.15 4.08
N PHE A 159 11.32 6.39 4.00
CA PHE A 159 12.11 6.76 5.19
C PHE A 159 11.65 8.10 5.78
N LEU A 160 11.35 9.09 4.95
CA LEU A 160 10.91 10.40 5.40
C LEU A 160 9.56 10.33 6.12
N ILE A 161 8.56 9.67 5.52
CA ILE A 161 7.24 9.54 6.12
C ILE A 161 7.33 8.74 7.42
N PHE A 162 8.07 7.63 7.42
CA PHE A 162 8.34 6.86 8.63
C PHE A 162 8.96 7.74 9.73
N ALA A 163 10.02 8.48 9.40
CA ALA A 163 10.72 9.32 10.36
C ALA A 163 9.81 10.41 10.94
N ILE A 164 9.01 11.07 10.10
CA ILE A 164 8.06 12.09 10.54
C ILE A 164 7.00 11.49 11.47
N ALA A 165 6.35 10.41 11.06
CA ALA A 165 5.30 9.77 11.85
C ALA A 165 5.85 9.21 13.17
N TYR A 166 6.99 8.51 13.12
CA TYR A 166 7.63 7.90 14.28
C TYR A 166 8.15 8.96 15.27
N ALA A 167 8.77 10.03 14.76
CA ALA A 167 9.22 11.14 15.60
C ALA A 167 8.04 11.90 16.21
N ALA A 168 6.96 12.12 15.46
CA ALA A 168 5.74 12.73 16.00
C ALA A 168 5.16 11.89 17.15
N CYS A 169 5.07 10.57 17.00
CA CYS A 169 4.63 9.69 18.09
C CYS A 169 5.54 9.77 19.31
N LYS A 170 6.86 9.90 19.12
CA LYS A 170 7.83 10.10 20.19
C LYS A 170 7.64 11.44 20.91
N LEU A 171 7.44 12.52 20.16
CA LEU A 171 7.16 13.86 20.72
C LEU A 171 5.86 13.88 21.53
N LEU A 172 4.84 13.14 21.06
CA LEU A 172 3.57 12.95 21.75
C LEU A 172 3.64 11.93 22.91
N LYS A 173 4.82 11.36 23.17
CA LYS A 173 5.08 10.38 24.26
C LYS A 173 4.18 9.14 24.20
N LEU A 174 3.81 8.71 22.99
CA LEU A 174 3.07 7.47 22.78
C LEU A 174 3.96 6.25 23.09
N PRO A 175 3.41 5.12 23.55
CA PRO A 175 4.19 3.90 23.76
C PRO A 175 4.68 3.31 22.43
N HIS A 176 5.76 2.51 22.46
CA HIS A 176 6.36 1.95 21.24
C HIS A 176 5.37 1.09 20.46
N LYS A 177 4.55 0.32 21.18
CA LYS A 177 3.49 -0.52 20.60
C LYS A 177 2.46 0.24 19.76
N ILE A 178 2.37 1.56 19.89
CA ILE A 178 1.54 2.44 19.05
C ILE A 178 2.40 3.17 18.03
N ALA A 179 3.55 3.71 18.46
CA ALA A 179 4.44 4.50 17.62
C ALA A 179 5.01 3.70 16.43
N ALA A 180 5.43 2.45 16.65
CA ALA A 180 5.98 1.62 15.59
C ALA A 180 4.93 1.30 14.51
N PRO A 181 3.73 0.76 14.84
CA PRO A 181 2.67 0.60 13.84
C PRO A 181 2.26 1.91 13.17
N ALA A 182 2.17 3.03 13.90
CA ALA A 182 1.84 4.32 13.31
C ALA A 182 2.83 4.75 12.22
N GLY A 183 4.13 4.56 12.48
CA GLY A 183 5.18 4.81 11.48
C GLY A 183 5.08 3.89 10.28
N MET A 184 4.82 2.60 10.49
CA MET A 184 4.69 1.62 9.40
C MET A 184 3.47 1.89 8.52
N ILE A 185 2.35 2.29 9.11
CA ILE A 185 1.11 2.62 8.40
C ILE A 185 1.32 3.80 7.48
N GLY A 186 1.97 4.86 7.97
CA GLY A 186 2.24 6.04 7.15
C GLY A 186 3.20 5.76 6.00
N ALA A 187 4.18 4.87 6.20
CA ALA A 187 5.25 4.63 5.24
C ALA A 187 4.89 3.60 4.15
N SER A 188 3.89 2.74 4.39
CA SER A 188 3.53 1.63 3.51
C SER A 188 2.42 1.98 2.53
N ASN A 189 2.50 1.47 1.31
CA ASN A 189 1.56 1.74 0.23
C ASN A 189 0.76 0.49 -0.16
N PHE A 190 -0.36 0.69 -0.85
CA PHE A 190 -1.20 -0.38 -1.38
C PHE A 190 -0.93 -0.60 -2.86
N PHE A 191 0.04 -1.46 -3.13
CA PHE A 191 0.56 -1.64 -4.47
C PHE A 191 -0.41 -2.34 -5.41
N GLU A 192 -1.25 -3.26 -4.93
CA GLU A 192 -2.18 -4.02 -5.77
C GLU A 192 -3.19 -3.08 -6.43
N LEU A 193 -3.74 -2.15 -5.65
CA LEU A 193 -4.63 -1.11 -6.16
C LEU A 193 -3.88 -0.17 -7.12
N ALA A 194 -2.67 0.25 -6.76
CA ALA A 194 -1.87 1.17 -7.58
C ALA A 194 -1.52 0.57 -8.95
N VAL A 195 -1.06 -0.70 -8.98
CA VAL A 195 -0.76 -1.44 -10.21
C VAL A 195 -2.03 -1.63 -11.03
N ALA A 196 -3.14 -2.04 -10.41
CA ALA A 196 -4.40 -2.24 -11.12
C ALA A 196 -4.91 -0.95 -11.80
N VAL A 197 -4.90 0.17 -11.07
CA VAL A 197 -5.31 1.48 -11.61
C VAL A 197 -4.33 1.96 -12.69
N ALA A 198 -3.02 1.78 -12.50
CA ALA A 198 -2.01 2.15 -13.49
C ALA A 198 -2.19 1.36 -14.80
N VAL A 199 -2.43 0.04 -14.70
CA VAL A 199 -2.69 -0.82 -15.85
C VAL A 199 -4.00 -0.44 -16.55
N ALA A 200 -5.06 -0.12 -15.79
CA ALA A 200 -6.34 0.28 -16.36
C ALA A 200 -6.29 1.64 -17.08
N LEU A 201 -5.43 2.56 -16.63
CA LEU A 201 -5.31 3.91 -17.18
C LEU A 201 -4.28 4.05 -18.30
N PHE A 202 -3.12 3.43 -18.13
CA PHE A 202 -1.95 3.63 -18.99
C PHE A 202 -1.57 2.36 -19.78
N GLY A 203 -2.13 1.20 -19.43
CA GLY A 203 -1.84 -0.08 -20.05
C GLY A 203 -0.77 -0.89 -19.32
N THR A 204 -0.67 -2.18 -19.64
CA THR A 204 0.21 -3.15 -18.96
C THR A 204 1.69 -2.87 -19.16
N THR A 205 2.11 -2.39 -20.32
CA THR A 205 3.53 -2.14 -20.63
C THR A 205 3.93 -0.67 -20.39
N SER A 206 3.09 0.10 -19.71
CA SER A 206 3.35 1.53 -19.50
C SER A 206 4.44 1.80 -18.46
N PRO A 207 5.23 2.87 -18.63
CA PRO A 207 6.09 3.42 -17.60
C PRO A 207 5.40 3.62 -16.24
N ALA A 208 4.13 4.04 -16.22
CA ALA A 208 3.36 4.17 -14.98
C ALA A 208 3.15 2.82 -14.26
N ALA A 209 2.83 1.75 -15.00
CA ALA A 209 2.70 0.39 -14.45
C ALA A 209 4.06 -0.19 -14.01
N LEU A 210 5.14 0.17 -14.68
CA LEU A 210 6.50 -0.17 -14.24
C LEU A 210 6.82 0.50 -12.90
N ALA A 211 6.51 1.80 -12.74
CA ALA A 211 6.80 2.54 -11.51
C ALA A 211 6.09 1.97 -10.28
N THR A 212 4.82 1.56 -10.43
CA THR A 212 4.07 0.92 -9.34
C THR A 212 4.65 -0.46 -8.99
N THR A 213 5.12 -1.22 -9.97
CA THR A 213 5.77 -2.53 -9.77
C THR A 213 7.14 -2.41 -9.10
N VAL A 214 7.95 -1.42 -9.49
CA VAL A 214 9.24 -1.11 -8.83
C VAL A 214 9.04 -0.69 -7.38
N GLY A 215 7.93 0.00 -7.09
CA GLY A 215 7.53 0.30 -5.72
C GLY A 215 7.48 -0.95 -4.84
N VAL A 216 6.85 -2.02 -5.31
CA VAL A 216 6.75 -3.29 -4.57
C VAL A 216 8.12 -3.90 -4.27
N LEU A 217 9.01 -3.92 -5.27
CA LEU A 217 10.37 -4.46 -5.11
C LEU A 217 11.16 -3.74 -4.02
N THR A 218 10.97 -2.42 -3.93
CA THR A 218 11.73 -1.56 -3.04
C THR A 218 11.09 -1.46 -1.65
N GLU A 219 9.76 -1.49 -1.57
CA GLU A 219 9.02 -1.32 -0.32
C GLU A 219 9.27 -2.46 0.65
N VAL A 220 9.15 -3.72 0.24
CA VAL A 220 9.27 -4.87 1.17
C VAL A 220 10.63 -4.90 1.90
N PRO A 221 11.79 -4.80 1.22
CA PRO A 221 13.09 -4.74 1.89
C PRO A 221 13.25 -3.51 2.81
N VAL A 222 12.77 -2.34 2.37
CA VAL A 222 12.84 -1.11 3.16
C VAL A 222 11.99 -1.22 4.42
N MET A 223 10.77 -1.74 4.31
CA MET A 223 9.88 -1.94 5.45
C MET A 223 10.48 -2.91 6.46
N LEU A 224 11.06 -4.04 6.01
CA LEU A 224 11.79 -4.96 6.90
C LEU A 224 12.98 -4.28 7.60
N PHE A 225 13.70 -3.41 6.89
CA PHE A 225 14.77 -2.61 7.49
C PHE A 225 14.22 -1.63 8.53
N LEU A 226 13.13 -0.93 8.23
CA LEU A 226 12.46 -0.03 9.16
C LEU A 226 11.93 -0.76 10.39
N VAL A 227 11.40 -1.97 10.23
CA VAL A 227 10.99 -2.85 11.35
C VAL A 227 12.18 -3.13 12.27
N LYS A 228 13.35 -3.45 11.70
CA LYS A 228 14.58 -3.64 12.47
C LYS A 228 14.98 -2.36 13.22
N VAL A 229 14.87 -1.19 12.59
CA VAL A 229 15.15 0.12 13.21
C VAL A 229 14.15 0.43 14.33
N ALA A 230 12.86 0.21 14.11
CA ALA A 230 11.83 0.41 15.12
C ALA A 230 12.07 -0.50 16.34
N ASN A 231 12.40 -1.77 16.10
CA ASN A 231 12.67 -2.72 17.19
C ASN A 231 13.94 -2.38 17.99
N SER A 232 14.99 -1.85 17.35
CA SER A 232 16.21 -1.45 18.05
C SER A 232 16.06 -0.13 18.83
N THR A 233 15.10 0.72 18.45
CA THR A 233 14.84 2.02 19.07
C THR A 233 13.75 1.97 20.15
N LYS A 234 13.36 0.76 20.60
CA LYS A 234 12.40 0.54 21.69
C LYS A 234 12.73 1.37 22.94
N GLY A 235 14.01 1.43 23.32
CA GLY A 235 14.47 2.21 24.49
C GLY A 235 14.29 3.73 24.39
N TRP A 236 13.88 4.27 23.24
CA TRP A 236 13.55 5.69 23.10
C TRP A 236 12.16 6.05 23.64
N PHE A 237 11.32 5.06 23.91
CA PHE A 237 9.96 5.22 24.39
C PHE A 237 9.91 4.83 25.86
N LYS A 238 9.57 5.78 26.74
CA LYS A 238 9.60 5.62 28.19
C LYS A 238 8.49 4.72 28.77
N ASN A 239 7.48 4.38 27.96
CA ASN A 239 6.20 3.80 28.41
C ASN A 239 5.95 2.38 27.90
N ASP A 240 6.99 1.55 27.81
CA ASP A 240 6.84 0.12 27.46
C ASP A 240 6.76 -0.79 28.68
#